data_AF-A0A0T1U9S4-F1
#
_entry.id   AF-A0A0T1U9S4-F1
#
_cell.length_a   1.000
_cell.length_b   1.000
_cell.length_c   1.000
_cell.angle_alpha   90.00
_cell.angle_beta   90.00
_cell.angle_gamma   90.00
#
_symmetry.space_group_name_H-M   'P 1'
#
loop_
_entity.id
_entity.type
_entity.pdbx_description
1 polymer ?
#
loop_
_entity_poly.entity_id
_entity_poly.type
_entity_poly.pdbx_seq_one_letter_code
_entity_poly.pdbx_strand_id
1 'polypeptide(L)'
;MDPLDPYVKVKAAGALARKKLGLRYRMAVVPLDPSPVRGSHGRLPASDDDGPLLICSTPRSLGDRVAATDVKALLLQLAGLRRLVAD
;
A
#
# COMPACT_ATOMS: atom_id res chain seq x y z
N MET A 1 -20.53 9.30 6.67
CA MET A 1 -21.09 7.95 6.85
C MET A 1 -20.11 7.30 7.78
N ASP A 2 -20.59 7.08 8.99
CA ASP A 2 -19.79 6.52 10.06
C ASP A 2 -20.04 5.00 10.09
N PRO A 3 -19.02 4.14 10.04
CA PRO A 3 -19.21 2.70 10.10
C PRO A 3 -19.87 2.23 11.41
N LEU A 4 -19.79 3.00 12.49
CA LEU A 4 -20.43 2.69 13.78
C LEU A 4 -21.91 3.14 13.84
N ASP A 5 -22.38 3.89 12.85
CA ASP A 5 -23.80 4.26 12.74
C ASP A 5 -24.62 3.06 12.26
N PRO A 6 -25.58 2.54 13.05
CA PRO A 6 -26.38 1.37 12.69
C PRO A 6 -27.20 1.58 11.40
N TYR A 7 -27.49 2.84 11.03
CA TYR A 7 -28.24 3.19 9.82
C TYR A 7 -27.34 3.54 8.63
N VAL A 8 -26.03 3.36 8.71
CA VAL A 8 -25.07 3.75 7.66
C VAL A 8 -25.42 3.14 6.30
N LYS A 9 -25.88 1.89 6.28
CA LYS A 9 -26.30 1.19 5.05
C LYS A 9 -27.53 1.84 4.41
N VAL A 10 -28.50 2.26 5.21
CA VAL A 10 -29.71 2.96 4.72
C VAL A 10 -29.32 4.32 4.13
N LYS A 11 -28.45 5.06 4.81
CA LYS A 11 -27.92 6.35 4.31
C LYS A 11 -27.17 6.18 2.98
N ALA A 12 -26.37 5.11 2.85
CA ALA A 12 -25.68 4.77 1.60
C ALA A 12 -26.68 4.43 0.48
N ALA A 13 -27.68 3.60 0.76
CA ALA A 13 -28.74 3.26 -0.19
C ALA A 13 -29.48 4.52 -0.69
N GLY A 14 -29.81 5.47 0.20
CA GLY A 14 -30.43 6.74 -0.17
C GLY A 14 -29.53 7.61 -1.07
N ALA A 15 -28.23 7.67 -0.80
CA ALA A 15 -27.28 8.39 -1.66
C ALA A 15 -27.18 7.75 -3.05
N LEU A 16 -27.20 6.42 -3.14
CA LEU A 16 -27.22 5.68 -4.41
C LEU A 16 -28.53 5.86 -5.18
N ALA A 17 -29.68 5.88 -4.49
CA ALA A 17 -30.96 6.16 -5.11
C ALA A 17 -30.98 7.57 -5.74
N ARG A 18 -30.50 8.59 -5.01
CA ARG A 18 -30.36 9.95 -5.54
C ARG A 18 -29.43 10.01 -6.75
N LYS A 19 -28.30 9.30 -6.71
CA LYS A 19 -27.39 9.15 -7.86
C LYS A 19 -28.13 8.56 -9.06
N LYS A 20 -28.89 7.49 -8.86
CA LYS A 20 -29.64 6.79 -9.93
C LYS A 20 -30.73 7.67 -10.55
N LEU A 21 -31.34 8.56 -9.77
CA LEU A 21 -32.36 9.50 -10.22
C LEU A 21 -31.79 10.79 -10.85
N GLY A 22 -30.46 10.90 -11.01
CA GLY A 22 -29.82 12.08 -11.60
C GLY A 22 -29.78 13.31 -10.68
N LEU A 23 -30.13 13.14 -9.39
CA LEU A 23 -30.07 14.21 -8.42
C LEU A 23 -28.63 14.42 -7.94
N ARG A 24 -28.27 15.68 -7.67
CA ARG A 24 -27.02 15.97 -6.94
C ARG A 24 -27.01 15.19 -5.63
N TYR A 25 -25.90 14.56 -5.30
CA TYR A 25 -25.75 13.75 -4.10
C TYR A 25 -24.30 13.86 -3.58
N ARG A 26 -24.08 13.47 -2.32
CA ARG A 26 -22.74 13.37 -1.72
C ARG A 26 -22.53 11.98 -1.14
N MET A 27 -21.45 11.32 -1.54
CA MET A 27 -21.04 10.02 -0.97
C MET A 27 -19.99 10.25 0.10
N ALA A 28 -20.43 10.51 1.33
CA ALA A 28 -19.56 10.86 2.45
C ALA A 28 -19.02 9.63 3.18
N VAL A 29 -18.29 8.75 2.50
CA VAL A 29 -17.92 7.41 3.02
C VAL A 29 -16.67 7.39 3.89
N VAL A 30 -15.91 8.48 3.94
CA VAL A 30 -14.74 8.63 4.81
C VAL A 30 -15.20 9.20 6.16
N PRO A 31 -15.07 8.44 7.27
CA PRO A 31 -15.37 8.96 8.61
C PRO A 31 -14.29 9.97 9.05
N LEU A 32 -14.64 10.83 10.02
CA LEU A 32 -13.67 11.74 10.64
C LEU A 32 -12.77 11.02 11.64
N ASP A 33 -13.27 9.95 12.27
CA ASP A 33 -12.47 9.05 13.09
C ASP A 33 -11.69 8.07 12.19
N PRO A 34 -10.33 8.09 12.22
CA PRO A 34 -9.52 7.19 11.42
C PRO A 34 -9.34 5.80 12.06
N SER A 35 -9.91 5.52 13.25
CA SER A 35 -9.76 4.22 13.94
C SER A 35 -10.08 2.97 13.10
N PRO A 36 -10.96 2.99 12.07
CA PRO A 36 -11.17 1.83 11.21
C PRO A 36 -9.99 1.51 10.27
N VAL A 37 -9.04 2.44 10.10
CA VAL A 37 -7.85 2.24 9.26
C VAL A 37 -6.84 1.37 10.02
N ARG A 38 -6.75 0.09 9.63
CA ARG A 38 -5.86 -0.89 10.26
C ARG A 38 -4.46 -0.96 9.66
N GLY A 39 -4.21 -0.20 8.62
CA GLY A 39 -2.95 -0.16 7.90
C GLY A 39 -2.99 0.89 6.81
N SER A 40 -1.86 1.55 6.59
CA SER A 40 -1.65 2.50 5.49
C SER A 40 -0.34 2.16 4.80
N HIS A 41 -0.15 2.70 3.60
CA HIS A 41 1.03 2.39 2.77
C HIS A 41 1.73 3.70 2.38
N GLY A 42 2.98 3.60 1.95
CA GLY A 42 3.74 4.71 1.38
C GLY A 42 4.58 5.52 2.37
N ARG A 43 4.37 5.37 3.67
CA ARG A 43 5.30 5.87 4.69
C ARG A 43 6.44 4.87 4.86
N LEU A 44 7.69 5.36 4.92
CA LEU A 44 8.83 4.51 5.25
C LEU A 44 8.70 3.97 6.69
N PRO A 45 9.13 2.72 6.93
CA PRO A 45 9.13 2.14 8.27
C PRO A 45 9.99 2.99 9.22
N ALA A 46 9.57 3.07 10.49
CA ALA A 46 10.24 3.91 11.49
C ALA A 46 11.51 3.24 12.05
N SER A 47 11.61 1.93 11.92
CA SER A 47 12.72 1.10 12.34
C SER A 47 13.01 0.06 11.26
N ASP A 48 14.17 -0.58 11.35
CA ASP A 48 14.53 -1.65 10.42
C ASP A 48 13.77 -2.95 10.67
N ASP A 49 13.33 -3.16 11.91
CA ASP A 49 12.55 -4.34 12.31
C ASP A 49 11.15 -4.35 11.66
N ASP A 50 10.63 -3.17 11.32
CA ASP A 50 9.37 -2.98 10.59
C ASP A 50 9.58 -2.88 9.06
N GLY A 51 10.82 -3.08 8.60
CA GLY A 51 11.21 -2.94 7.21
C GLY A 51 10.97 -4.17 6.34
N PRO A 52 11.01 -4.01 5.01
CA PRO A 52 10.93 -5.15 4.10
C PRO A 52 12.17 -6.04 4.22
N LEU A 53 11.96 -7.36 4.12
CA LEU A 53 13.04 -8.35 4.14
C LEU A 53 13.43 -8.79 2.73
N LEU A 54 14.73 -8.98 2.52
CA LEU A 54 15.29 -9.61 1.31
C LEU A 54 15.97 -10.92 1.72
N ILE A 55 15.44 -12.04 1.23
CA ILE A 55 15.93 -13.38 1.55
C ILE A 55 16.53 -13.98 0.27
N CYS A 56 17.75 -14.52 0.36
CA CYS A 56 18.42 -15.16 -0.76
C CYS A 56 18.97 -16.54 -0.36
N SER A 57 18.79 -17.54 -1.23
CA SER A 57 19.30 -18.89 -1.04
C SER A 57 20.78 -19.04 -1.39
N THR A 58 21.37 -18.08 -2.12
CA THR A 58 22.80 -18.08 -2.45
C THR A 58 23.60 -17.55 -1.26
N PRO A 59 24.44 -18.38 -0.60
CA PRO A 59 25.19 -17.95 0.57
C PRO A 59 26.13 -16.78 0.24
N ARG A 60 26.28 -15.83 1.17
CA ARG A 60 27.20 -14.68 1.06
C ARG A 60 26.93 -13.74 -0.14
N SER A 61 25.73 -13.81 -0.73
CA SER A 61 25.33 -12.99 -1.87
C SER A 61 24.71 -11.63 -1.46
N LEU A 62 24.33 -11.50 -0.19
CA LEU A 62 23.80 -10.28 0.42
C LEU A 62 24.78 -9.77 1.47
N GLY A 63 24.90 -8.44 1.57
CA GLY A 63 25.49 -7.77 2.75
C GLY A 63 24.43 -7.52 3.82
N ASP A 64 24.78 -6.73 4.84
CA ASP A 64 23.88 -6.46 5.98
C ASP A 64 22.64 -5.66 5.59
N ARG A 65 22.77 -4.73 4.64
CA ARG A 65 21.68 -3.85 4.19
C ARG A 65 21.71 -3.66 2.69
N VAL A 66 20.52 -3.50 2.11
CA VAL A 66 20.33 -3.17 0.70
C VAL A 66 19.38 -1.98 0.63
N ALA A 67 19.81 -0.88 0.03
CA ALA A 67 18.91 0.24 -0.23
C ALA A 67 17.82 -0.22 -1.21
N ALA A 68 16.57 0.24 -1.01
CA ALA A 68 15.45 -0.16 -1.85
C ALA A 68 15.68 0.16 -3.34
N THR A 69 16.42 1.23 -3.63
CA THR A 69 16.81 1.66 -4.99
C THR A 69 17.77 0.69 -5.67
N ASP A 70 18.52 -0.10 -4.89
CA ASP A 70 19.60 -0.95 -5.40
C ASP A 70 19.12 -2.37 -5.69
N VAL A 71 17.89 -2.71 -5.29
CA VAL A 71 17.29 -4.05 -5.48
C VAL A 71 17.35 -4.49 -6.94
N LYS A 72 17.07 -3.60 -7.90
CA LYS A 72 17.18 -3.90 -9.33
C LYS A 72 18.60 -4.35 -9.70
N ALA A 73 19.60 -3.56 -9.31
CA ALA A 73 21.00 -3.82 -9.65
C ALA A 73 21.53 -5.09 -8.98
N LEU A 74 21.04 -5.41 -7.78
CA LEU A 74 21.29 -6.65 -7.08
C LEU A 74 20.69 -7.84 -7.82
N LEU A 75 19.41 -7.78 -8.20
CA LEU A 75 18.75 -8.87 -8.93
C LEU A 75 19.44 -9.17 -10.27
N LEU A 76 19.84 -8.13 -11.01
CA LEU A 76 20.60 -8.31 -12.26
C LEU A 76 21.97 -8.94 -12.02
N GLN A 77 22.64 -8.64 -10.90
CA GLN A 77 23.89 -9.30 -10.52
C GLN A 77 23.68 -10.78 -10.23
N LEU A 78 22.67 -11.10 -9.40
CA LEU A 78 22.34 -12.48 -9.02
C LEU A 78 21.94 -13.33 -10.24
N ALA A 79 21.30 -12.71 -11.24
CA ALA A 79 20.97 -13.35 -12.50
C ALA A 79 22.15 -13.45 -13.49
N GLY A 80 23.32 -12.89 -13.17
CA GLY A 80 24.47 -12.84 -14.10
C GLY A 80 24.31 -11.86 -15.27
N LEU A 81 23.33 -10.96 -15.21
CA LEU A 81 22.94 -10.04 -16.30
C LEU A 81 23.52 -8.63 -16.16
N ARG A 82 24.38 -8.38 -15.15
CA ARG A 82 24.92 -7.03 -14.86
C ARG A 82 25.68 -6.40 -16.05
N ARG A 83 26.13 -7.18 -17.03
CA ARG A 83 26.84 -6.68 -18.21
C ARG A 83 25.93 -6.14 -19.33
N LEU A 84 24.60 -6.27 -19.22
CA LEU A 84 23.64 -5.88 -20.26
C LEU A 84 22.93 -4.54 -20.02
N VAL A 85 23.29 -3.80 -18.95
CA VAL A 85 22.59 -2.54 -18.54
C VAL A 85 23.59 -1.39 -18.31
N ALA A 86 24.80 -1.51 -18.87
CA ALA A 86 25.73 -0.39 -18.96
C ALA A 86 25.60 0.22 -20.35
N ASP A 87 24.60 1.10 -20.51
CA ASP A 87 24.44 2.11 -21.56
C ASP A 87 23.51 3.20 -21.03
#